data_AF-A0A955MD16-F1
#
_entry.id   AF-A0A955MD16-F1
#
_cell.length_a   1.000
_cell.length_b   1.000
_cell.length_c   1.000
_cell.angle_alpha   90.00
_cell.angle_beta   90.00
_cell.angle_gamma   90.00
#
_symmetry.space_group_name_H-M   'P 1'
#
loop_
_entity.id
_entity.type
_entity.pdbx_description
1 polymer ?
#
loop_
_entity_poly.entity_id
_entity_poly.type
_entity_poly.pdbx_seq_one_letter_code
_entity_poly.pdbx_strand_id
1 'polypeptide(L)'
;MLTKDKITAEELYQALKNVKVGKDVCQYSLKKCEELVPLINEVRDLKEQKNAVILVHSYVTPEIIYGVGDYVGDSYALSKNAMET
;
A
#
# COMPACT_ATOMS: atom_id res chain seq x y z
N MET A 1 5.58 -24.07 -3.97
CA MET A 1 6.34 -22.98 -3.34
C MET A 1 5.98 -21.71 -4.07
N LEU A 2 5.00 -20.96 -3.55
CA LEU A 2 4.54 -19.72 -4.20
C LEU A 2 5.60 -18.65 -3.95
N THR A 3 6.13 -18.10 -5.04
CA THR A 3 7.01 -16.93 -5.04
C THR A 3 6.26 -15.77 -4.38
N LYS A 4 6.67 -15.41 -3.17
CA LYS A 4 6.17 -14.24 -2.45
C LYS A 4 6.52 -13.00 -3.26
N ASP A 5 5.53 -12.37 -3.88
CA ASP A 5 5.73 -11.11 -4.62
C ASP A 5 6.00 -9.99 -3.61
N LYS A 6 7.28 -9.91 -3.20
CA LYS A 6 7.85 -8.76 -2.51
C LYS A 6 7.85 -7.59 -3.48
N ILE A 7 7.33 -6.46 -3.04
CA ILE A 7 7.37 -5.24 -3.84
C ILE A 7 8.82 -4.71 -3.89
N THR A 8 9.24 -4.29 -5.07
CA THR A 8 10.53 -3.63 -5.30
C THR A 8 10.43 -2.11 -5.11
N ALA A 9 11.56 -1.44 -4.93
CA ALA A 9 11.59 0.02 -4.79
C ALA A 9 11.13 0.71 -6.07
N GLU A 10 11.47 0.13 -7.22
CA GLU A 10 11.07 0.61 -8.53
C GLU A 10 9.56 0.53 -8.71
N GLU A 11 8.94 -0.61 -8.39
CA GLU A 11 7.48 -0.77 -8.49
C GLU A 11 6.74 0.20 -7.56
N LEU A 12 7.20 0.32 -6.31
CA LEU A 12 6.64 1.27 -5.35
C LEU A 12 6.79 2.72 -5.86
N TYR A 13 7.96 3.06 -6.39
CA TYR A 13 8.19 4.39 -6.97
C TYR A 13 7.30 4.64 -8.20
N GLN A 14 7.12 3.67 -9.09
CA GLN A 14 6.24 3.82 -10.25
C GLN A 14 4.78 4.06 -9.83
N ALA A 15 4.33 3.42 -8.75
CA ALA A 15 3.00 3.65 -8.18
C ALA A 15 2.86 5.04 -7.55
N LEU A 16 3.91 5.55 -6.91
CA LEU A 16 3.87 6.78 -6.11
C LEU A 16 4.25 8.05 -6.87
N LYS A 17 5.08 7.98 -7.92
CA LYS A 17 5.69 9.14 -8.60
C LYS A 17 4.69 10.18 -9.12
N ASN A 18 3.45 9.78 -9.38
CA ASN A 18 2.41 10.62 -9.96
C ASN A 18 1.30 10.99 -8.95
N VAL A 19 1.42 10.57 -7.69
CA VAL A 19 0.38 10.80 -6.69
C VAL A 19 0.40 12.26 -6.25
N LYS A 20 -0.75 12.91 -6.34
CA LYS A 20 -0.96 14.30 -5.93
C LYS A 20 -1.67 14.31 -4.59
N VAL A 21 -1.10 14.96 -3.58
CA VAL A 21 -1.73 15.11 -2.27
C VAL A 21 -2.16 16.58 -2.14
N GLY A 22 -3.41 16.85 -2.50
CA GLY A 22 -3.94 18.22 -2.53
C GLY A 22 -3.35 19.04 -3.69
N LYS A 23 -2.82 20.24 -3.38
CA LYS A 23 -2.19 21.12 -4.37
C LYS A 23 -0.70 20.81 -4.60
N ASP A 24 -0.08 20.10 -3.67
CA ASP A 24 1.33 19.77 -3.72
C ASP A 24 1.53 18.35 -4.23
N VAL A 25 2.49 18.19 -5.14
CA VAL A 25 2.93 16.86 -5.57
C VAL A 25 3.87 16.36 -4.48
N CYS A 26 3.46 15.34 -3.73
CA CYS A 26 4.40 14.57 -2.91
C CYS A 26 5.35 13.86 -3.87
N GLN A 27 6.51 14.45 -4.11
CA GLN A 27 7.56 13.82 -4.91
C GLN A 27 8.24 12.76 -4.06
N TYR A 28 7.66 11.54 -4.06
CA TYR A 28 8.40 10.37 -3.61
C TYR A 28 9.63 10.23 -4.50
N SER A 29 10.81 10.09 -3.90
CA SER A 29 12.05 9.77 -4.63
C SER A 29 12.30 8.27 -4.57
N LEU A 30 13.07 7.75 -5.54
CA LEU A 30 13.46 6.34 -5.54
C LEU A 30 14.15 5.96 -4.22
N LYS A 31 15.06 6.81 -3.74
CA LYS A 31 15.71 6.65 -2.43
C LYS A 31 14.71 6.48 -1.29
N LYS A 32 13.62 7.26 -1.29
CA LYS A 32 12.60 7.13 -0.25
C LYS A 32 11.85 5.81 -0.34
N CYS A 33 11.57 5.34 -1.55
CA CYS A 33 10.97 4.03 -1.78
C CYS A 33 11.89 2.90 -1.31
N GLU A 34 13.20 2.98 -1.58
CA GLU A 34 14.20 2.02 -1.06
C GLU A 34 14.18 1.92 0.47
N GLU A 35 14.02 3.04 1.18
CA GLU A 35 13.90 3.06 2.64
C GLU A 35 12.59 2.42 3.15
N LEU A 36 11.49 2.53 2.40
CA LEU A 36 10.16 2.06 2.80
C LEU A 36 9.91 0.58 2.49
N VAL A 37 10.50 0.07 1.40
CA VAL A 37 10.28 -1.30 0.90
C VAL A 37 10.50 -2.39 1.95
N PRO A 38 11.56 -2.35 2.80
CA PRO A 38 11.76 -3.38 3.82
C PRO A 38 10.57 -3.50 4.77
N LEU A 39 10.07 -2.36 5.26
CA LEU A 39 8.94 -2.31 6.20
C LEU A 39 7.63 -2.74 5.51
N ILE A 40 7.38 -2.29 4.28
CA ILE A 40 6.19 -2.68 3.51
C ILE A 40 6.17 -4.20 3.29
N ASN A 41 7.30 -4.79 2.92
CA ASN A 41 7.40 -6.23 2.74
C ASN A 41 7.23 -7.01 4.04
N GLU A 42 7.74 -6.51 5.17
CA GLU A 42 7.50 -7.12 6.48
C GLU A 42 6.01 -7.13 6.84
N VAL A 43 5.28 -6.03 6.61
CA VAL A 43 3.84 -5.96 6.82
C VAL A 43 3.10 -6.95 5.91
N ARG A 44 3.49 -7.06 4.63
CA ARG A 44 2.91 -8.03 3.68
C ARG A 44 3.15 -9.48 4.13
N ASP A 45 4.37 -9.78 4.59
CA ASP A 45 4.72 -11.10 5.12
C ASP A 45 3.87 -11.45 6.35
N LEU A 46 3.70 -10.50 7.28
CA LEU A 46 2.85 -10.67 8.46
C LEU A 46 1.37 -10.82 8.12
N LYS A 47 0.88 -10.07 7.12
CA LYS A 47 -0.48 -10.18 6.62
C LYS A 47 -0.79 -11.60 6.14
N GLU A 48 0.09 -12.16 5.32
CA GLU A 48 -0.03 -13.54 4.83
C GLU A 48 0.04 -14.55 5.98
N GLN A 49 1.01 -14.42 6.89
CA GLN A 49 1.16 -15.31 8.04
C GLN A 49 -0.08 -15.32 8.94
N LYS A 50 -0.76 -14.19 9.04
CA LYS A 50 -1.97 -14.03 9.86
C LYS A 50 -3.26 -14.29 9.09
N ASN A 51 -3.19 -14.57 7.79
CA ASN A 51 -4.35 -14.60 6.90
C ASN A 51 -5.26 -13.37 7.09
N ALA A 52 -4.63 -12.19 7.18
CA ALA A 52 -5.32 -10.93 7.45
C ALA A 52 -5.60 -10.19 6.14
N VAL A 53 -6.61 -9.31 6.18
CA VAL A 53 -6.94 -8.40 5.07
C VAL A 53 -6.80 -6.97 5.55
N ILE A 54 -6.15 -6.12 4.76
CA ILE A 54 -5.88 -4.72 5.09
C ILE A 54 -6.83 -3.82 4.28
N LEU A 55 -7.85 -3.29 4.96
CA LEU A 55 -8.76 -2.27 4.46
C LEU A 55 -8.21 -0.87 4.75
N VAL A 56 -8.04 -0.05 3.72
CA VAL A 56 -7.35 1.24 3.81
C VAL A 56 -8.28 2.39 3.42
N HIS A 57 -8.39 3.39 4.29
CA HIS A 57 -9.18 4.58 3.99
C HIS A 57 -8.44 5.52 3.02
N SER A 58 -9.18 6.21 2.15
CA SER A 58 -8.64 7.15 1.15
C SER A 58 -7.87 8.37 1.71
N TYR A 59 -7.78 8.54 3.03
CA TYR A 59 -7.13 9.68 3.69
C TYR A 59 -5.76 9.37 4.27
N VAL A 60 -5.31 8.11 4.22
CA VAL A 60 -3.97 7.75 4.68
C VAL A 60 -2.92 8.06 3.61
N THR A 61 -1.65 7.97 3.98
CA THR A 61 -0.56 8.31 3.10
C THR A 61 -0.45 7.33 1.92
N PRO A 62 -0.06 7.82 0.72
CA PRO A 62 0.04 7.01 -0.49
C PRO A 62 0.87 5.73 -0.34
N GLU A 63 1.97 5.74 0.42
CA GLU A 63 2.80 4.55 0.62
C GLU A 63 2.05 3.41 1.33
N ILE A 64 1.03 3.73 2.14
CA ILE A 64 0.17 2.72 2.77
C ILE A 64 -0.85 2.22 1.74
N ILE A 65 -1.50 3.14 1.01
CA ILE A 65 -2.51 2.84 -0.02
C ILE A 65 -1.96 1.90 -1.08
N TYR A 66 -0.79 2.22 -1.64
CA TYR A 66 -0.20 1.48 -2.76
C TYR A 66 0.81 0.41 -2.32
N GLY A 67 1.27 0.43 -1.06
CA GLY A 67 2.24 -0.53 -0.55
C GLY A 67 1.62 -1.76 0.09
N VAL A 68 0.62 -1.57 0.97
CA VAL A 68 0.09 -2.65 1.84
C VAL A 68 -1.42 -2.88 1.74
N GLY A 69 -2.20 -1.93 1.22
CA GLY A 69 -3.65 -2.02 1.14
C GLY A 69 -4.16 -3.07 0.16
N ASP A 70 -5.08 -3.92 0.60
CA ASP A 70 -5.81 -4.87 -0.28
C ASP A 70 -7.03 -4.21 -0.91
N TYR A 71 -7.71 -3.38 -0.12
CA TYR A 71 -8.85 -2.60 -0.57
C TYR A 71 -8.70 -1.15 -0.12
N VAL A 72 -9.07 -0.23 -0.99
CA VAL A 72 -8.97 1.21 -0.75
C VAL A 72 -10.32 1.85 -1.04
N GLY A 73 -10.83 2.67 -0.11
CA GLY A 73 -12.14 3.29 -0.29
C GLY A 73 -12.50 4.32 0.78
N ASP A 74 -13.70 4.87 0.64
CA ASP A 74 -14.36 5.64 1.70
C ASP A 74 -15.07 4.70 2.69
N SER A 75 -15.73 5.27 3.70
CA SER A 75 -16.46 4.49 4.71
C SER A 75 -17.48 3.52 4.13
N TYR A 76 -18.17 3.88 3.04
CA TYR A 76 -19.20 3.03 2.44
C TYR A 76 -18.58 1.85 1.69
N ALA A 77 -17.59 2.14 0.82
CA ALA A 77 -16.87 1.11 0.08
C ALA A 77 -16.17 0.11 1.02
N LEU A 78 -15.52 0.61 2.08
CA LEU A 78 -14.87 -0.26 3.05
C LEU A 78 -15.86 -1.09 3.87
N SER A 79 -17.02 -0.53 4.24
CA SER A 79 -18.08 -1.30 4.92
C SER A 79 -18.59 -2.45 4.05
N LYS A 80 -18.74 -2.21 2.74
CA LYS A 80 -19.13 -3.25 1.79
C LYS A 80 -18.05 -4.33 1.66
N ASN A 81 -16.79 -3.94 1.47
CA ASN A 81 -15.68 -4.90 1.35
C ASN A 81 -15.53 -5.74 2.63
N ALA A 82 -15.72 -5.14 3.81
CA ALA A 82 -15.68 -5.84 5.09
C ALA A 82 -16.78 -6.90 5.27
N MET A 83 -17.90 -6.77 4.55
CA MET A 83 -18.96 -7.76 4.55
C MET A 83 -18.67 -8.93 3.60
N GLU A 84 -17.93 -8.66 2.51
CA GLU A 84 -17.63 -9.63 1.45
C GLU A 84 -16.34 -10.44 1.70
N THR A 85 -15.56 -10.08 2.72
CA THR A 85 -14.24 -10.65 3.03
C THR A 85 -14.26 -11.45 4.33
#